data_AF-A0A816Y7R8-F1
#
_entry.id   AF-A0A816Y7R8-F1
#
_cell.length_a   1.000
_cell.length_b   1.000
_cell.length_c   1.000
_cell.angle_alpha   90.00
_cell.angle_beta   90.00
_cell.angle_gamma   90.00
#
_symmetry.space_group_name_H-M   'P 1'
#
loop_
_entity.id
_entity.type
_entity.pdbx_description
1 polymer ?
#
loop_
_entity_poly.entity_id
_entity_poly.type
_entity_poly.pdbx_seq_one_letter_code
_entity_poly.pdbx_strand_id
1 'polypeptide(L)'
;MSSRDQVKASHILIKHQGSRRKASWKDPEGKVIMTTTREAAVEQLKSIREDILSGKANFEDVAARVSDCSSAKRGGDLGLFRFSTLSDEFRFTEGILISIWVLLDWSVYIIHQCLKFLA
;
A
#
# COMPACT_ATOMS: atom_id res chain seq x y z
N MET A 1 -25.51 -15.81 3.53
CA MET A 1 -24.46 -15.19 2.69
C MET A 1 -23.21 -15.13 3.55
N SER A 2 -22.17 -15.91 3.19
CA SER A 2 -21.01 -16.18 4.03
C SER A 2 -20.07 -14.97 4.09
N SER A 3 -19.64 -14.58 5.30
CA SER A 3 -18.72 -13.49 5.62
C SER A 3 -17.30 -13.65 5.01
N ARG A 4 -17.01 -14.79 4.36
CA ARG A 4 -15.67 -15.20 3.91
C ARG A 4 -15.15 -14.50 2.64
N ASP A 5 -15.98 -13.73 1.94
CA ASP A 5 -15.62 -13.10 0.66
C ASP A 5 -15.17 -11.64 0.81
N GLN A 6 -15.03 -11.17 2.04
CA GLN A 6 -14.61 -9.82 2.37
C GLN A 6 -13.19 -9.85 2.94
N VAL A 7 -12.31 -9.07 2.31
CA VAL A 7 -10.93 -8.90 2.76
C VAL A 7 -10.71 -7.44 3.14
N LYS A 8 -10.05 -7.22 4.27
CA LYS A 8 -9.51 -5.91 4.61
C LYS A 8 -8.10 -5.78 4.04
N ALA A 9 -7.74 -4.60 3.55
CA ALA A 9 -6.38 -4.33 3.08
C ALA A 9 -5.94 -2.92 3.46
N SER A 10 -4.62 -2.73 3.52
CA SER A 10 -4.02 -1.42 3.77
C SER A 10 -2.81 -1.24 2.87
N HIS A 11 -2.45 0.01 2.56
CA HIS A 11 -1.36 0.28 1.63
C HIS A 11 -0.54 1.51 2.02
N ILE A 12 0.72 1.51 1.56
CA ILE A 12 1.62 2.66 1.58
C ILE A 12 1.95 2.98 0.13
N LEU A 13 1.40 4.08 -0.35
CA LEU A 13 1.74 4.66 -1.65
C LEU A 13 2.84 5.70 -1.49
N ILE A 14 3.93 5.58 -2.27
CA ILE A 14 4.93 6.64 -2.44
C ILE A 14 4.92 7.07 -3.91
N LYS A 15 4.64 8.35 -4.14
CA LYS A 15 4.67 8.92 -5.50
C LYS A 15 6.08 9.33 -5.90
N HIS A 16 6.32 9.36 -7.21
CA HIS A 16 7.59 9.76 -7.79
C HIS A 16 7.35 10.58 -9.07
N GLN A 17 8.42 11.03 -9.72
CA GLN A 17 8.37 11.92 -10.88
C GLN A 17 7.63 11.35 -12.09
N GLY A 18 7.48 10.02 -12.12
CA GLY A 18 6.73 9.28 -13.15
C GLY A 18 5.27 9.01 -12.78
N SER A 19 4.83 9.39 -11.57
CA SER A 19 3.43 9.25 -11.17
C SER A 19 2.52 10.11 -12.05
N ARG A 20 1.37 9.57 -12.52
CA ARG A 20 0.40 10.33 -13.33
C ARG A 20 -0.06 11.62 -12.65
N ARG A 21 -0.36 11.53 -11.34
CA ARG A 21 -0.71 12.69 -10.50
C ARG A 21 0.42 12.95 -9.53
N LYS A 22 1.25 13.94 -9.86
CA LYS A 22 2.41 14.38 -9.05
C LYS A 22 2.00 15.34 -7.93
N ALA A 23 0.91 15.05 -7.23
CA ALA A 23 0.45 15.87 -6.12
C ALA A 23 -0.22 14.98 -5.09
N SER A 24 0.01 15.24 -3.81
CA SER A 24 -0.60 14.51 -2.70
C SER A 24 -1.02 15.48 -1.60
N TRP A 25 -1.60 14.95 -0.53
CA TRP A 25 -1.97 15.77 0.62
C TRP A 25 -0.74 16.33 1.37
N LYS A 26 0.40 15.64 1.30
CA LYS A 26 1.67 16.07 1.90
C LYS A 26 2.45 17.05 1.00
N ASP A 27 2.25 16.94 -0.30
CA ASP A 27 2.90 17.77 -1.31
C ASP A 27 1.87 18.21 -2.36
N PRO A 28 1.05 19.23 -2.05
CA PRO A 28 -0.05 19.66 -2.91
C PRO A 28 0.44 20.26 -4.24
N GLU A 29 1.63 20.89 -4.21
CA GLU A 29 2.28 21.46 -5.40
C GLU A 29 3.14 20.45 -6.16
N GLY A 30 3.45 19.31 -5.56
CA GLY A 30 4.17 18.22 -6.24
C GLY A 30 5.68 18.41 -6.35
N LYS A 31 6.27 19.35 -5.61
CA LYS A 31 7.68 19.70 -5.72
C LYS A 31 8.58 18.53 -5.36
N VAL A 32 8.30 17.85 -4.25
CA VAL A 32 9.05 16.69 -3.77
C VAL A 32 8.77 15.47 -4.66
N ILE A 33 7.51 15.28 -5.06
CA ILE A 33 7.14 14.16 -5.93
C ILE A 33 7.85 14.26 -7.29
N MET A 34 7.98 15.47 -7.84
CA MET A 34 8.61 15.71 -9.14
C MET A 34 10.13 15.52 -9.11
N THR A 35 10.78 15.69 -7.96
CA THR A 35 12.21 15.42 -7.78
C THR A 35 12.52 13.99 -7.33
N THR A 36 11.52 13.25 -6.86
CA THR A 36 11.71 11.86 -6.39
C THR A 36 11.78 10.92 -7.58
N THR A 37 12.89 10.18 -7.73
CA THR A 37 13.03 9.17 -8.79
C THR A 37 12.26 7.89 -8.45
N ARG A 38 12.03 7.03 -9.45
CA ARG A 38 11.38 5.74 -9.25
C ARG A 38 12.21 4.87 -8.30
N GLU A 39 13.53 4.91 -8.46
CA GLU A 39 14.50 4.12 -7.71
C GLU A 39 14.51 4.58 -6.24
N ALA A 40 14.52 5.88 -5.99
CA ALA A 40 14.43 6.44 -4.63
C ALA A 40 13.12 6.05 -3.94
N ALA A 41 11.99 6.07 -4.68
CA ALA A 41 10.72 5.61 -4.14
C ALA A 41 10.74 4.11 -3.79
N VAL A 42 11.34 3.27 -4.65
CA VAL A 42 11.51 1.84 -4.39
C VAL A 42 12.42 1.60 -3.18
N GLU A 43 13.52 2.33 -3.04
CA GLU A 43 14.45 2.20 -1.91
C GLU A 43 13.78 2.61 -0.58
N GLN A 44 13.05 3.72 -0.57
CA GLN A 44 12.25 4.14 0.59
C GLN A 44 11.24 3.05 0.99
N LEU A 45 10.54 2.48 0.00
CA LEU A 45 9.59 1.40 0.22
C LEU A 45 10.28 0.14 0.78
N LYS A 46 11.46 -0.23 0.28
CA LYS A 46 12.24 -1.36 0.80
C LYS A 46 12.65 -1.14 2.27
N SER A 47 13.19 0.02 2.59
CA SER A 47 13.57 0.38 3.97
C SER A 47 12.37 0.34 4.91
N ILE A 48 11.24 0.92 4.50
CA ILE A 48 9.97 0.86 5.26
C ILE A 48 9.55 -0.59 5.50
N ARG A 49 9.63 -1.45 4.47
CA ARG A 49 9.29 -2.86 4.59
C ARG A 49 10.18 -3.56 5.61
N GLU A 50 11.48 -3.32 5.58
CA GLU A 50 12.44 -3.90 6.53
C GLU A 50 12.20 -3.43 7.96
N ASP A 51 11.88 -2.15 8.16
CA ASP A 51 11.53 -1.61 9.48
C ASP A 51 10.24 -2.23 10.04
N ILE A 52 9.24 -2.47 9.18
CA ILE A 52 7.99 -3.12 9.57
C ILE A 52 8.22 -4.61 9.87
N LEU A 53 8.97 -5.31 9.01
CA LEU A 53 9.30 -6.73 9.21
C LEU A 53 10.15 -6.97 10.45
N SER A 54 11.04 -6.04 10.78
CA SER A 54 11.86 -6.09 12.00
C SER A 54 11.11 -5.63 13.26
N GLY A 55 9.85 -5.19 13.13
CA GLY A 55 9.03 -4.72 14.26
C GLY A 55 9.46 -3.36 14.82
N LYS A 56 10.34 -2.62 14.11
CA LYS A 56 10.79 -1.28 14.51
C LYS A 56 9.71 -0.21 14.29
N ALA A 57 8.80 -0.43 13.36
CA ALA A 57 7.73 0.49 13.03
C ALA A 57 6.41 -0.24 12.74
N ASN A 58 5.29 0.33 13.18
CA ASN A 58 3.97 -0.19 12.83
C ASN A 58 3.57 0.28 11.43
N PHE A 59 2.89 -0.60 10.69
CA PHE A 59 2.40 -0.28 9.34
C PHE A 59 1.50 0.96 9.33
N GLU A 60 0.55 1.05 10.26
CA GLU A 60 -0.44 2.12 10.33
C GLU A 60 0.21 3.49 10.56
N ASP A 61 1.17 3.56 11.48
CA ASP A 61 1.92 4.78 11.80
C ASP A 61 2.75 5.24 10.61
N VAL A 62 3.43 4.31 9.94
CA VAL A 62 4.22 4.63 8.75
C VAL A 62 3.29 5.10 7.63
N ALA A 63 2.18 4.41 7.38
CA ALA A 63 1.23 4.78 6.34
C ALA A 63 0.62 6.16 6.58
N ALA A 64 0.30 6.50 7.83
CA ALA A 64 -0.22 7.83 8.17
C ALA A 64 0.79 8.95 7.92
N ARG A 65 2.08 8.66 8.15
CA ARG A 65 3.15 9.66 8.01
C ARG A 65 3.65 9.82 6.58
N VAL A 66 3.85 8.73 5.85
CA VAL A 66 4.61 8.75 4.59
C VAL A 66 3.75 8.58 3.35
N SER A 67 2.56 7.99 3.46
CA SER A 67 1.78 7.64 2.27
C SER A 67 1.20 8.86 1.57
N ASP A 68 1.36 8.92 0.24
CA ASP A 68 0.77 9.94 -0.63
C ASP A 68 -0.71 9.73 -0.96
N CYS A 69 -1.32 8.64 -0.46
CA CYS A 69 -2.75 8.39 -0.62
C CYS A 69 -3.55 9.14 0.45
N SER A 70 -4.79 9.54 0.15
CA SER A 70 -5.71 10.12 1.13
C SER A 70 -6.07 9.14 2.26
N SER A 71 -5.90 7.82 2.04
CA SER A 71 -6.07 6.79 3.08
C SER A 71 -5.00 6.87 4.18
N ALA A 72 -3.93 7.65 4.02
CA ALA A 72 -2.96 7.92 5.08
C ALA A 72 -3.63 8.36 6.39
N LYS A 73 -4.70 9.18 6.31
CA LYS A 73 -5.48 9.61 7.49
C LYS A 73 -6.10 8.47 8.29
N ARG A 74 -6.21 7.28 7.71
CA ARG A 74 -6.73 6.04 8.35
C ARG A 74 -5.66 4.96 8.42
N GLY A 75 -4.38 5.31 8.55
CA GLY A 75 -3.29 4.35 8.61
C GLY A 75 -3.12 3.52 7.34
N GLY A 76 -3.49 4.09 6.19
CA GLY A 76 -3.43 3.38 4.90
C GLY A 76 -4.63 2.46 4.64
N ASP A 77 -5.66 2.48 5.50
CA ASP A 77 -6.84 1.62 5.38
C ASP A 77 -7.66 1.94 4.12
N LEU A 78 -7.75 0.93 3.26
CA LEU A 78 -8.50 0.95 2.03
C LEU A 78 -9.95 0.46 2.24
N GLY A 79 -10.27 -0.09 3.41
CA GLY A 79 -11.59 -0.60 3.75
C GLY A 79 -11.80 -2.06 3.35
N LEU A 80 -13.06 -2.48 3.38
CA LEU A 80 -13.48 -3.83 3.03
C LEU A 80 -13.62 -3.94 1.50
N PHE A 81 -12.86 -4.85 0.92
CA PHE A 81 -13.01 -5.25 -0.47
C PHE A 81 -13.80 -6.53 -0.54
N ARG A 82 -14.78 -6.56 -1.45
CA ARG A 82 -15.39 -7.81 -1.89
C ARG A 82 -14.55 -8.35 -3.01
N PHE A 83 -14.11 -9.59 -2.89
CA PHE A 83 -13.59 -10.30 -4.05
C PHE A 83 -14.76 -10.69 -4.94
N SER A 84 -15.18 -9.79 -5.83
CA SER A 84 -16.03 -10.19 -6.95
C SER A 84 -15.15 -11.01 -7.89
N THR A 85 -15.28 -12.33 -7.82
CA THR A 85 -14.69 -13.31 -8.74
C THR A 85 -13.17 -13.19 -8.89
N LEU A 86 -12.41 -13.56 -7.85
CA LEU A 86 -11.09 -14.14 -8.13
C LEU A 86 -11.31 -15.49 -8.80
N SER A 87 -10.64 -15.73 -9.92
CA SER A 87 -10.43 -17.07 -10.44
C SER A 87 -9.91 -17.98 -9.32
N ASP A 88 -10.36 -19.23 -9.27
CA ASP A 88 -9.99 -20.20 -8.23
C ASP A 88 -8.47 -20.35 -8.01
N GLU A 89 -7.63 -19.97 -8.98
CA GLU A 89 -6.17 -19.90 -8.85
C GLU A 89 -5.66 -18.91 -7.79
N PHE A 90 -6.49 -17.97 -7.33
CA PHE A 90 -6.14 -16.98 -6.30
C PHE A 90 -6.69 -17.36 -4.91
N ARG A 91 -6.90 -18.66 -4.65
CA ARG A 91 -7.10 -19.17 -3.29
C ARG A 91 -5.85 -18.84 -2.45
N PHE A 92 -5.96 -17.73 -1.75
CA PHE A 92 -4.94 -17.17 -0.87
C PHE A 92 -4.60 -18.23 0.19
N THR A 93 -3.43 -18.84 0.07
CA THR A 93 -2.86 -19.67 1.13
C THR A 93 -2.65 -18.78 2.35
N GLU A 94 -3.10 -19.26 3.52
CA GLU A 94 -2.95 -18.55 4.79
C GLU A 94 -1.48 -18.21 5.04
N GLY A 95 -1.15 -16.96 4.77
CA GLY A 95 0.21 -16.45 4.84
C GLY A 95 0.16 -14.95 4.67
N ILE A 96 0.76 -14.23 5.61
CA ILE A 96 0.95 -12.79 5.57
C ILE A 96 1.75 -12.45 4.32
N LEU A 97 1.06 -12.16 3.20
CA LEU A 97 1.69 -11.89 1.91
C LEU A 97 2.07 -10.41 1.87
N ILE A 98 3.15 -10.05 2.55
CA ILE A 98 3.81 -8.74 2.44
C ILE A 98 4.63 -8.73 1.16
N SER A 99 3.97 -8.78 0.01
CA SER A 99 4.59 -8.42 -1.27
C SER A 99 3.63 -8.68 -2.41
N ILE A 100 2.82 -7.69 -2.71
CA ILE A 100 2.46 -7.43 -4.09
C ILE A 100 3.10 -6.09 -4.47
N TRP A 101 4.23 -6.19 -5.17
CA TRP A 101 4.81 -5.06 -5.91
C TRP A 101 3.96 -4.90 -7.17
N VAL A 102 2.79 -4.29 -7.04
CA VAL A 102 2.04 -3.90 -8.22
C VAL A 102 2.76 -2.71 -8.84
N LEU A 103 3.63 -3.01 -9.81
CA LEU A 103 4.06 -2.07 -10.84
C LEU A 103 2.90 -1.89 -11.81
N LEU A 104 1.83 -1.23 -11.38
CA LEU A 104 0.92 -0.61 -12.35
C LEU A 104 1.66 0.60 -12.91
N ASP A 105 1.58 0.82 -14.21
CA ASP A 105 2.20 1.89 -15.03
C ASP A 105 1.95 3.35 -14.56
N TRP A 106 1.53 3.57 -13.32
CA TRP A 106 0.94 4.80 -12.81
C TRP A 106 1.58 5.30 -11.50
N SER A 107 2.26 4.47 -10.68
CA SER A 107 3.13 4.79 -9.51
C SER A 107 3.74 3.51 -8.88
N VAL A 108 4.67 3.62 -7.92
CA VAL A 108 5.17 2.49 -7.11
C VAL A 108 4.38 2.39 -5.80
N TYR A 109 3.90 1.21 -5.44
CA TYR A 109 3.09 0.98 -4.24
C TYR A 109 3.69 -0.16 -3.42
N ILE A 110 3.64 -0.06 -2.08
CA ILE A 110 3.62 -1.24 -1.21
C ILE A 110 2.16 -1.45 -0.77
N ILE A 111 1.60 -2.58 -1.17
CA ILE A 111 0.36 -3.09 -0.57
C ILE A 111 0.79 -4.02 0.55
N HIS A 112 0.43 -3.69 1.78
CA HIS A 112 0.49 -4.62 2.90
C HIS A 112 -0.92 -5.13 3.13
N GLN A 113 -1.25 -6.22 2.44
CA GLN A 113 -2.53 -6.85 2.63
C GLN A 113 -2.54 -7.57 3.98
N CYS A 114 -3.04 -6.90 5.02
CA CYS A 114 -3.42 -7.56 6.26
C CYS A 114 -4.77 -8.24 6.01
N LEU A 115 -4.75 -9.44 5.42
CA LEU A 115 -5.92 -10.33 5.37
C LEU A 115 -6.27 -10.76 6.79
N LYS A 116 -7.00 -9.92 7.51
CA LYS A 116 -7.91 -10.42 8.52
C LYS A 116 -9.15 -10.86 7.77
N PHE A 117 -9.28 -12.17 7.53
CA PHE A 117 -10.59 -12.75 7.31
C PHE A 117 -11.43 -12.40 8.53
N LEU A 118 -12.48 -11.59 8.34
CA LEU A 118 -13.48 -11.42 9.38
C LEU A 118 -14.25 -12.75 9.43
N ALA A 119 -13.90 -13.58 10.42
CA ALA A 119 -14.62 -14.80 10.75
C ALA A 119 -16.07 -14.49 11.17
#